data_AF-A0A2U0S5T6-F1
#
_entry.id   AF-A0A2U0S5T6-F1
#
_cell.length_a   1.000
_cell.length_b   1.000
_cell.length_c   1.000
_cell.angle_alpha   90.00
_cell.angle_beta   90.00
_cell.angle_gamma   90.00
#
_symmetry.space_group_name_H-M   'P 1'
#
loop_
_entity.id
_entity.type
_entity.pdbx_description
1 polymer ?
#
loop_
_entity_poly.entity_id
_entity_poly.type
_entity_poly.pdbx_seq_one_letter_code
_entity_poly.pdbx_strand_id
1 'polypeptide(L)'
;MYAKKDCVAVFCILVLCSLNLITVYNASAQSTYGSQDTYVSGIVWEDTTWVAQNSTYIITETIQIPENVTLTIEAGTSVTFAGTGYMFLVHGTVYAHGSADNKITIDATGATNVFNTDALSEVFDLEYCIIKNARTLWDITGGLAQVKLRYCVVENITHVSPFSCTKTENYIEYNTFINMAGFSIYDWWPMTGEPPLVHHINHNLIKGNNGVFLQLTINRDTTQVLVHYNTFIDTNETLIELGGSNPQGVNCTENYWGTTNTTVIDSVIHDGHDNINVNDFIEYTPILTEPNPQTPTLPLTANITTLSKTYANMPIIFDGSSSVSEYSNITSYTWDFRDNNITTTSNPTMTHVYLGAATYNVMLTVTDEYGFQNITNKTITVLRDSTAPTTTYEYDGEWHNTDFTIPLSATDNETGVLQTYYRVAMMSVNTILENGQPLINVEGANITLEYWSVDRQNNNEPNQMLTGIKLDKTAPINGIPQHTPQDEVMSDQEVEVSMEVTDTVSGVKNVVLHYSTNNGSTWEDVDMTFKGSNMWSAKIPAQEEGTWVSYKITSYDYAGNSQTTDTSMFTAKYYVVPEFSSAIVLPLLIAVAVAAFITKKRLKQKTTH
;
A
#
# COMPACT_ATOMS: atom_id res chain seq x y z
N MET A 1 29.65 -77.77 -30.04
CA MET A 1 30.61 -78.54 -30.87
C MET A 1 31.65 -77.58 -31.39
N TYR A 2 32.95 -77.90 -31.20
CA TYR A 2 34.17 -77.16 -31.63
C TYR A 2 34.38 -75.78 -30.96
N ALA A 3 35.31 -75.53 -30.02
CA ALA A 3 36.72 -75.93 -29.79
C ALA A 3 37.75 -75.29 -30.75
N LYS A 4 38.57 -74.38 -30.19
CA LYS A 4 40.03 -74.12 -30.42
C LYS A 4 40.33 -72.62 -30.20
N LYS A 5 41.49 -72.18 -29.70
CA LYS A 5 42.61 -72.72 -28.90
C LYS A 5 43.55 -71.52 -28.68
N ASP A 6 43.97 -71.29 -27.45
CA ASP A 6 45.25 -70.77 -26.93
C ASP A 6 46.21 -69.95 -27.81
N CYS A 7 46.65 -68.77 -27.31
CA CYS A 7 48.03 -68.54 -26.81
C CYS A 7 48.28 -67.08 -26.30
N VAL A 8 48.63 -66.95 -25.00
CA VAL A 8 49.81 -66.27 -24.35
C VAL A 8 50.22 -64.86 -24.87
N ALA A 9 50.48 -63.77 -24.09
CA ALA A 9 51.01 -63.50 -22.74
C ALA A 9 50.66 -62.04 -22.32
N VAL A 10 50.25 -61.72 -21.07
CA VAL A 10 51.04 -61.34 -19.86
C VAL A 10 51.31 -59.82 -19.67
N PHE A 11 50.87 -59.34 -18.48
CA PHE A 11 51.21 -58.12 -17.70
C PHE A 11 50.77 -56.72 -18.18
N CYS A 12 49.72 -56.15 -17.55
CA CYS A 12 49.85 -55.17 -16.45
C CYS A 12 48.47 -54.66 -15.97
N ILE A 13 48.39 -54.42 -14.66
CA ILE A 13 47.19 -54.17 -13.85
C ILE A 13 46.56 -52.80 -14.15
N LEU A 14 45.28 -52.78 -14.50
CA LEU A 14 44.36 -51.64 -14.40
C LEU A 14 42.96 -52.20 -14.09
N VAL A 15 42.52 -52.06 -12.84
CA VAL A 15 41.13 -52.37 -12.44
C VAL A 15 40.26 -51.19 -12.89
N LEU A 16 39.40 -51.48 -13.86
CA LEU A 16 38.38 -50.59 -14.39
C LEU A 16 37.17 -50.51 -13.45
N CYS A 17 36.63 -49.30 -13.38
CA CYS A 17 35.27 -48.98 -12.99
C CYS A 17 34.22 -49.79 -13.79
N SER A 18 33.14 -50.18 -13.14
CA SER A 18 31.80 -50.27 -13.76
C SER A 18 30.78 -49.80 -12.70
N LEU A 19 30.31 -48.56 -12.78
CA LEU A 19 29.08 -48.15 -13.50
C LEU A 19 27.83 -48.95 -13.10
N ASN A 20 26.96 -48.29 -12.33
CA ASN A 20 25.56 -48.20 -12.70
C ASN A 20 25.16 -46.72 -12.63
N LEU A 21 25.06 -46.12 -13.82
CA LEU A 21 24.44 -44.83 -14.08
C LEU A 21 22.92 -45.00 -13.94
N ILE A 22 22.28 -44.20 -13.09
CA ILE A 22 20.88 -43.79 -13.30
C ILE A 22 20.93 -42.33 -13.72
N THR A 23 20.43 -42.09 -14.92
CA THR A 23 20.42 -40.83 -15.66
C THR A 23 19.64 -39.73 -14.93
N VAL A 24 20.30 -38.58 -14.69
CA VAL A 24 19.64 -37.29 -14.43
C VAL A 24 19.32 -36.66 -15.79
N TYR A 25 18.04 -36.40 -16.05
CA TYR A 25 17.59 -35.54 -17.13
C TYR A 25 17.41 -34.13 -16.57
N ASN A 26 18.11 -33.15 -17.13
CA ASN A 26 17.84 -31.73 -16.89
C ASN A 26 16.59 -31.31 -17.66
N ALA A 27 15.64 -30.68 -16.98
CA ALA A 27 14.63 -29.84 -17.60
C ALA A 27 14.51 -28.54 -16.78
N SER A 28 14.87 -27.44 -17.43
CA SER A 28 14.67 -26.08 -16.94
C SER A 28 13.17 -25.76 -16.89
N ALA A 29 12.66 -25.46 -15.71
CA ALA A 29 11.52 -24.58 -15.50
C ALA A 29 11.58 -24.09 -14.04
N GLN A 30 11.60 -22.77 -13.83
CA GLN A 30 11.31 -22.19 -12.53
C GLN A 30 9.99 -22.79 -12.01
N SER A 31 10.05 -23.47 -10.87
CA SER A 31 8.89 -23.76 -10.05
C SER A 31 9.28 -23.55 -8.59
N THR A 32 8.47 -22.74 -7.93
CA THR A 32 8.45 -22.47 -6.50
C THR A 32 8.40 -23.76 -5.69
N TYR A 33 9.52 -24.19 -5.11
CA TYR A 33 9.52 -25.23 -4.08
C TYR A 33 9.16 -24.59 -2.74
N GLY A 34 7.91 -24.75 -2.31
CA GLY A 34 7.59 -24.65 -0.89
C GLY A 34 8.29 -25.82 -0.17
N SER A 35 8.93 -25.56 0.97
CA SER A 35 9.51 -26.64 1.76
C SER A 35 8.40 -27.63 2.11
N GLN A 36 8.65 -28.91 1.82
CA GLN A 36 7.77 -30.00 2.25
C GLN A 36 8.29 -30.46 3.60
N ASP A 37 7.39 -30.59 4.58
CA ASP A 37 7.75 -31.10 5.90
C ASP A 37 8.34 -32.52 5.81
N THR A 38 9.38 -32.79 6.60
CA THR A 38 10.04 -34.09 6.67
C THR A 38 9.56 -34.85 7.89
N TYR A 39 8.76 -35.89 7.68
CA TYR A 39 8.24 -36.73 8.76
C TYR A 39 9.27 -37.78 9.17
N VAL A 40 9.58 -37.87 10.46
CA VAL A 40 10.59 -38.79 11.02
C VAL A 40 10.06 -39.54 12.24
N SER A 41 10.51 -40.77 12.43
CA SER A 41 10.15 -41.64 13.56
C SER A 41 11.14 -42.81 13.69
N GLY A 42 11.14 -43.46 14.86
CA GLY A 42 11.84 -44.73 15.06
C GLY A 42 13.35 -44.61 15.30
N ILE A 43 14.07 -45.69 14.99
CA ILE A 43 15.50 -45.83 15.32
C ILE A 43 16.39 -45.30 14.19
N VAL A 44 17.37 -44.48 14.55
CA VAL A 44 18.45 -44.01 13.69
C VAL A 44 19.63 -44.98 13.79
N TRP A 45 19.81 -45.85 12.80
CA TRP A 45 20.81 -46.94 12.88
C TRP A 45 22.23 -46.55 12.47
N GLU A 46 22.38 -45.40 11.82
CA GLU A 46 23.66 -44.91 11.31
C GLU A 46 23.74 -43.39 11.49
N ASP A 47 24.96 -42.85 11.46
CA ASP A 47 25.18 -41.42 11.60
C ASP A 47 24.32 -40.65 10.60
N THR A 48 23.52 -39.72 11.13
CA THR A 48 22.48 -39.02 10.36
C THR A 48 22.60 -37.53 10.58
N THR A 49 22.44 -36.76 9.50
CA THR A 49 22.44 -35.30 9.54
C THR A 49 21.09 -34.74 9.12
N TRP A 50 20.53 -33.85 9.93
CA TRP A 50 19.35 -33.05 9.62
C TRP A 50 19.77 -31.64 9.22
N VAL A 51 19.21 -31.16 8.11
CA VAL A 51 19.63 -29.91 7.45
C VAL A 51 18.45 -28.98 7.19
N ALA A 52 18.72 -27.68 7.15
CA ALA A 52 17.69 -26.64 7.00
C ALA A 52 16.84 -26.82 5.73
N GLN A 53 17.40 -27.32 4.63
CA GLN A 53 16.69 -27.52 3.36
C GLN A 53 15.54 -28.52 3.46
N ASN A 54 15.59 -29.43 4.44
CA ASN A 54 14.56 -30.44 4.70
C ASN A 54 13.64 -30.04 5.87
N SER A 55 13.80 -28.84 6.40
CA SER A 55 12.93 -28.34 7.46
C SER A 55 11.52 -28.05 6.92
N THR A 56 10.46 -28.29 7.68
CA THR A 56 10.45 -28.68 9.11
C THR A 56 10.48 -30.20 9.30
N TYR A 57 11.30 -30.69 10.23
CA TYR A 57 11.26 -32.09 10.67
C TYR A 57 10.10 -32.29 11.67
N ILE A 58 9.16 -33.16 11.35
CA ILE A 58 8.00 -33.49 12.19
C ILE A 58 8.22 -34.89 12.77
N ILE A 59 8.48 -34.96 14.08
CA ILE A 59 8.65 -36.22 14.80
C ILE A 59 7.27 -36.78 15.15
N THR A 60 6.90 -37.90 14.53
CA THR A 60 5.59 -38.55 14.75
C THR A 60 5.63 -39.63 15.83
N GLU A 61 6.81 -40.18 16.11
CA GLU A 61 7.09 -41.11 17.21
C GLU A 61 8.52 -40.87 17.71
N THR A 62 8.83 -41.24 18.95
CA THR A 62 10.15 -41.04 19.57
C THR A 62 11.28 -41.45 18.63
N ILE A 63 12.23 -40.53 18.41
CA ILE A 63 13.48 -40.80 17.70
C ILE A 63 14.45 -41.47 18.66
N GLN A 64 14.95 -42.64 18.28
CA GLN A 64 15.87 -43.42 19.11
C GLN A 64 17.26 -43.42 18.47
N ILE A 65 18.28 -43.03 19.23
CA ILE A 65 19.67 -42.91 18.77
C ILE A 65 20.51 -43.91 19.56
N PRO A 66 20.85 -45.08 19.00
CA PRO A 66 21.62 -46.12 19.68
C PRO A 66 23.03 -45.70 20.06
N GLU A 67 23.67 -46.48 20.93
CA GLU A 67 25.10 -46.33 21.24
C GLU A 67 25.97 -46.27 19.97
N ASN A 68 26.97 -45.40 19.99
CA ASN A 68 27.90 -45.15 18.87
C ASN A 68 27.27 -44.60 17.58
N VAL A 69 26.02 -44.15 17.63
CA VAL A 69 25.38 -43.42 16.52
C VAL A 69 25.31 -41.94 16.85
N THR A 70 25.56 -41.10 15.86
CA THR A 70 25.49 -39.64 15.96
C THR A 70 24.31 -39.10 15.17
N LEU A 71 23.45 -38.32 15.83
CA LEU A 71 22.51 -37.43 15.16
C LEU A 71 23.09 -36.01 15.17
N THR A 72 23.35 -35.46 13.98
CA THR A 72 23.76 -34.07 13.79
C THR A 72 22.57 -33.26 13.29
N ILE A 73 22.27 -32.13 13.92
CA ILE A 73 21.26 -31.16 13.50
C ILE A 73 22.01 -29.87 13.17
N GLU A 74 21.96 -29.45 11.92
CA GLU A 74 22.69 -28.28 11.43
C GLU A 74 21.89 -26.97 11.59
N ALA A 75 22.62 -25.86 11.56
CA ALA A 75 22.09 -24.50 11.64
C ALA A 75 20.87 -24.23 10.74
N GLY A 76 19.89 -23.51 11.29
CA GLY A 76 18.63 -23.17 10.62
C GLY A 76 17.60 -24.31 10.55
N THR A 77 17.92 -25.50 11.07
CA THR A 77 16.97 -26.62 11.08
C THR A 77 15.82 -26.37 12.07
N SER A 78 14.59 -26.66 11.65
CA SER A 78 13.40 -26.62 12.50
C SER A 78 12.85 -28.02 12.75
N VAL A 79 12.56 -28.33 14.02
CA VAL A 79 12.05 -29.62 14.49
C VAL A 79 10.81 -29.41 15.36
N THR A 80 9.76 -30.19 15.10
CA THR A 80 8.51 -30.16 15.87
C THR A 80 8.10 -31.57 16.28
N PHE A 81 7.33 -31.68 17.36
CA PHE A 81 6.81 -32.95 17.86
C PHE A 81 5.31 -33.07 17.62
N ALA A 82 4.88 -34.17 17.01
CA ALA A 82 3.48 -34.52 16.78
C ALA A 82 3.13 -35.91 17.34
N GLY A 83 4.05 -36.55 18.05
CA GLY A 83 3.89 -37.87 18.64
C GLY A 83 3.38 -37.85 20.09
N THR A 84 3.61 -38.96 20.79
CA THR A 84 3.38 -39.09 22.24
C THR A 84 4.63 -39.63 22.92
N GLY A 85 4.92 -39.19 24.15
CA GLY A 85 6.08 -39.66 24.91
C GLY A 85 7.29 -38.73 24.78
N TYR A 86 8.50 -39.29 24.65
CA TYR A 86 9.74 -38.52 24.51
C TYR A 86 9.94 -38.09 23.07
N MET A 87 10.56 -36.93 22.86
CA MET A 87 10.94 -36.48 21.51
C MET A 87 12.16 -37.26 21.01
N PHE A 88 13.22 -37.32 21.84
CA PHE A 88 14.43 -38.11 21.58
C PHE A 88 14.73 -39.08 22.74
N LEU A 89 15.03 -40.33 22.42
CA LEU A 89 15.68 -41.29 23.31
C LEU A 89 17.14 -41.47 22.85
N VAL A 90 18.09 -41.05 23.68
CA VAL A 90 19.49 -40.92 23.28
C VAL A 90 20.36 -41.89 24.07
N HIS A 91 20.94 -42.87 23.39
CA HIS A 91 22.01 -43.75 23.89
C HIS A 91 23.35 -43.47 23.18
N GLY A 92 23.31 -42.71 22.07
CA GLY A 92 24.49 -42.27 21.32
C GLY A 92 24.83 -40.80 21.56
N THR A 93 25.07 -40.06 20.48
CA THR A 93 25.45 -38.64 20.50
C THR A 93 24.45 -37.77 19.75
N VAL A 94 24.13 -36.61 20.31
CA VAL A 94 23.39 -35.55 19.62
C VAL A 94 24.27 -34.29 19.56
N TYR A 95 24.56 -33.86 18.33
CA TYR A 95 25.13 -32.55 18.05
C TYR A 95 24.04 -31.67 17.42
N ALA A 96 23.56 -30.65 18.13
CA ALA A 96 22.67 -29.64 17.56
C ALA A 96 23.41 -28.30 17.55
N HIS A 97 24.07 -27.99 16.44
CA HIS A 97 24.95 -26.84 16.32
C HIS A 97 24.38 -25.82 15.35
N GLY A 98 23.70 -24.84 15.92
CA GLY A 98 23.23 -23.65 15.22
C GLY A 98 24.34 -22.61 15.01
N SER A 99 23.91 -21.42 14.61
CA SER A 99 24.74 -20.22 14.60
C SER A 99 23.94 -19.03 15.11
N ALA A 100 24.60 -17.91 15.43
CA ALA A 100 23.93 -16.68 15.85
C ALA A 100 22.86 -16.23 14.86
N ASP A 101 23.15 -16.31 13.56
CA ASP A 101 22.24 -15.88 12.48
C ASP A 101 21.22 -16.95 12.07
N ASN A 102 21.54 -18.23 12.27
CA ASN A 102 20.70 -19.37 11.86
C ASN A 102 20.60 -20.38 13.01
N LYS A 103 19.74 -20.09 13.98
CA LYS A 103 19.49 -20.95 15.13
C LYS A 103 18.69 -22.18 14.75
N ILE A 104 18.89 -23.26 15.48
CA ILE A 104 18.04 -24.46 15.40
C ILE A 104 16.80 -24.20 16.24
N THR A 105 15.61 -24.53 15.74
CA THR A 105 14.37 -24.43 16.52
C THR A 105 13.82 -25.81 16.85
N ILE A 106 13.61 -26.11 18.13
CA ILE A 106 13.01 -27.35 18.63
C ILE A 106 11.76 -26.98 19.43
N ASP A 107 10.58 -27.19 18.82
CA ASP A 107 9.30 -27.06 19.51
C ASP A 107 8.81 -28.44 19.96
N ALA A 108 8.87 -28.68 21.26
CA ALA A 108 8.55 -29.95 21.87
C ALA A 108 7.13 -29.97 22.46
N THR A 109 6.23 -29.12 21.96
CA THR A 109 4.82 -29.08 22.39
C THR A 109 4.22 -30.49 22.40
N GLY A 110 3.76 -30.93 23.57
CA GLY A 110 3.15 -32.25 23.78
C GLY A 110 4.12 -33.38 24.10
N ALA A 111 5.44 -33.15 24.05
CA ALA A 111 6.43 -34.13 24.50
C ALA A 111 6.56 -34.14 26.03
N THR A 112 6.76 -35.33 26.61
CA THR A 112 7.07 -35.50 28.03
C THR A 112 8.46 -34.92 28.35
N ASN A 113 9.46 -35.27 27.56
CA ASN A 113 10.85 -34.81 27.69
C ASN A 113 11.37 -34.50 26.28
N VAL A 114 12.14 -33.41 26.08
CA VAL A 114 12.82 -33.19 24.78
C VAL A 114 13.86 -34.29 24.59
N PHE A 115 14.78 -34.43 25.53
CA PHE A 115 15.80 -35.47 25.52
C PHE A 115 15.62 -36.44 26.69
N ASN A 116 15.60 -37.73 26.40
CA ASN A 116 15.51 -38.77 27.41
C ASN A 116 16.68 -39.73 27.27
N THR A 117 17.23 -40.22 28.38
CA THR A 117 18.20 -41.31 28.35
C THR A 117 18.15 -42.17 29.61
N ASP A 118 18.36 -43.47 29.41
CA ASP A 118 18.57 -44.49 30.43
C ASP A 118 19.87 -45.29 30.19
N ALA A 119 20.70 -44.88 29.21
CA ALA A 119 21.97 -45.52 28.88
C ALA A 119 23.15 -44.90 29.66
N LEU A 120 24.37 -45.42 29.47
CA LEU A 120 25.54 -45.17 30.33
C LEU A 120 26.61 -44.24 29.74
N SER A 121 26.52 -43.74 28.49
CA SER A 121 27.57 -42.90 27.88
C SER A 121 27.07 -42.04 26.70
N GLU A 122 26.41 -40.94 26.99
CA GLU A 122 25.78 -40.06 26.00
C GLU A 122 26.47 -38.69 25.90
N VAL A 123 26.30 -38.02 24.76
CA VAL A 123 26.70 -36.62 24.60
C VAL A 123 25.51 -35.81 24.09
N PHE A 124 25.13 -34.80 24.87
CA PHE A 124 24.20 -33.75 24.48
C PHE A 124 25.00 -32.46 24.29
N ASP A 125 25.22 -32.08 23.04
CA ASP A 125 26.01 -30.89 22.70
C ASP A 125 25.14 -29.97 21.82
N LEU A 126 24.53 -29.00 22.50
CA LEU A 126 23.51 -28.11 21.98
C LEU A 126 24.07 -26.67 22.01
N GLU A 127 24.28 -26.09 20.84
CA GLU A 127 24.74 -24.72 20.70
C GLU A 127 23.83 -23.93 19.75
N TYR A 128 23.49 -22.68 20.11
CA TYR A 128 22.62 -21.81 19.30
C TYR A 128 21.26 -22.44 18.92
N CYS A 129 20.60 -23.05 19.91
CA CYS A 129 19.27 -23.63 19.77
C CYS A 129 18.21 -22.78 20.47
N ILE A 130 16.99 -22.74 19.93
CA ILE A 130 15.76 -22.29 20.59
C ILE A 130 14.94 -23.54 20.91
N ILE A 131 14.78 -23.86 22.19
CA ILE A 131 14.08 -25.06 22.67
C ILE A 131 12.89 -24.64 23.52
N LYS A 132 11.69 -25.06 23.13
CA LYS A 132 10.46 -24.56 23.75
C LYS A 132 9.38 -25.60 24.00
N ASN A 133 8.50 -25.26 24.94
CA ASN A 133 7.20 -25.90 25.18
C ASN A 133 7.26 -27.39 25.54
N ALA A 134 8.19 -27.77 26.44
CA ALA A 134 8.31 -29.14 26.92
C ALA A 134 7.88 -29.28 28.38
N ARG A 135 7.62 -30.52 28.81
CA ARG A 135 7.54 -30.80 30.25
C ARG A 135 8.94 -30.70 30.89
N THR A 136 9.93 -31.46 30.45
CA THR A 136 11.35 -31.24 30.81
C THR A 136 12.21 -31.04 29.57
N LEU A 137 13.31 -30.30 29.71
CA LEU A 137 14.35 -30.21 28.67
C LEU A 137 15.04 -31.56 28.52
N TRP A 138 15.38 -32.19 29.64
CA TRP A 138 15.94 -33.54 29.64
C TRP A 138 15.56 -34.32 30.90
N ASP A 139 15.64 -35.64 30.78
CA ASP A 139 15.59 -36.58 31.88
C ASP A 139 16.76 -37.58 31.72
N ILE A 140 17.79 -37.39 32.54
CA ILE A 140 19.05 -38.14 32.51
C ILE A 140 19.22 -38.82 33.88
N THR A 141 18.42 -39.86 34.13
CA THR A 141 18.30 -40.54 35.43
C THR A 141 19.15 -41.82 35.54
N GLY A 142 19.72 -42.32 34.44
CA GLY A 142 20.39 -43.63 34.38
C GLY A 142 21.88 -43.67 33.96
N GLY A 143 22.51 -42.52 33.62
CA GLY A 143 23.70 -42.51 32.76
C GLY A 143 24.88 -41.60 33.14
N LEU A 144 25.96 -41.66 32.33
CA LEU A 144 27.20 -40.87 32.45
C LEU A 144 27.27 -39.70 31.44
N ALA A 145 26.12 -39.16 31.04
CA ALA A 145 26.03 -38.24 29.93
C ALA A 145 26.84 -36.95 30.13
N GLN A 146 27.47 -36.43 29.07
CA GLN A 146 27.98 -35.07 29.05
C GLN A 146 26.90 -34.11 28.54
N VAL A 147 26.66 -33.03 29.28
CA VAL A 147 25.77 -31.94 28.89
C VAL A 147 26.57 -30.68 28.56
N LYS A 148 26.41 -30.21 27.32
CA LYS A 148 26.80 -28.88 26.88
C LYS A 148 25.58 -28.18 26.29
N LEU A 149 25.16 -27.11 26.95
CA LEU A 149 24.10 -26.22 26.52
C LEU A 149 24.71 -24.82 26.47
N ARG A 150 24.92 -24.28 25.27
CA ARG A 150 25.55 -22.96 25.10
C ARG A 150 24.85 -22.07 24.10
N TYR A 151 24.74 -20.78 24.41
CA TYR A 151 24.13 -19.79 23.51
C TYR A 151 22.70 -20.16 23.09
N CYS A 152 22.01 -20.95 23.91
CA CYS A 152 20.66 -21.42 23.64
C CYS A 152 19.62 -20.55 24.33
N VAL A 153 18.42 -20.51 23.76
CA VAL A 153 17.21 -19.99 24.42
C VAL A 153 16.35 -21.18 24.78
N VAL A 154 15.99 -21.30 26.06
CA VAL A 154 15.14 -22.37 26.57
C VAL A 154 13.94 -21.72 27.26
N GLU A 155 12.75 -21.97 26.73
CA GLU A 155 11.53 -21.29 27.18
C GLU A 155 10.39 -22.26 27.48
N ASN A 156 9.58 -21.91 28.49
CA ASN A 156 8.36 -22.62 28.86
C ASN A 156 8.57 -24.12 29.16
N ILE A 157 9.61 -24.43 29.95
CA ILE A 157 9.82 -25.79 30.48
C ILE A 157 9.13 -25.89 31.83
N THR A 158 8.11 -26.75 31.91
CA THR A 158 7.17 -26.75 33.03
C THR A 158 7.59 -27.57 34.24
N HIS A 159 8.63 -28.41 34.11
CA HIS A 159 9.15 -29.26 35.18
C HIS A 159 10.67 -29.23 35.21
N VAL A 160 11.22 -29.42 36.41
CA VAL A 160 12.67 -29.49 36.65
C VAL A 160 13.26 -30.58 35.76
N SER A 161 14.38 -30.27 35.11
CA SER A 161 15.07 -31.15 34.16
C SER A 161 16.23 -31.88 34.85
N PRO A 162 16.05 -33.15 35.27
CA PRO A 162 17.04 -33.87 36.05
C PRO A 162 18.22 -34.38 35.22
N PHE A 163 19.42 -34.33 35.80
CA PHE A 163 20.57 -35.10 35.33
C PHE A 163 21.49 -35.57 36.47
N SER A 164 22.06 -36.77 36.32
CA SER A 164 22.87 -37.45 37.34
C SER A 164 24.28 -37.80 36.87
N CYS A 165 25.21 -37.94 37.82
CA CYS A 165 26.43 -38.76 37.72
C CYS A 165 27.21 -38.68 36.39
N THR A 166 27.85 -37.57 36.08
CA THR A 166 28.73 -37.48 34.91
C THR A 166 30.15 -37.97 35.23
N LYS A 167 30.89 -38.46 34.22
CA LYS A 167 32.36 -38.66 34.29
C LYS A 167 33.15 -37.51 33.69
N THR A 168 32.45 -36.50 33.20
CA THR A 168 32.97 -35.36 32.47
C THR A 168 32.36 -34.08 33.00
N GLU A 169 33.04 -32.97 32.79
CA GLU A 169 32.51 -31.65 33.12
C GLU A 169 31.32 -31.29 32.22
N ASN A 170 30.39 -30.53 32.80
CA ASN A 170 29.18 -30.07 32.12
C ASN A 170 29.19 -28.55 32.01
N TYR A 171 28.61 -28.04 30.93
CA TYR A 171 28.64 -26.62 30.60
C TYR A 171 27.24 -26.15 30.24
N ILE A 172 26.63 -25.37 31.13
CA ILE A 172 25.38 -24.64 30.91
C ILE A 172 25.77 -23.17 30.92
N GLU A 173 26.15 -22.64 29.76
CA GLU A 173 26.78 -21.33 29.69
C GLU A 173 26.18 -20.42 28.62
N TYR A 174 26.10 -19.12 28.88
CA TYR A 174 25.62 -18.13 27.91
C TYR A 174 24.21 -18.42 27.37
N ASN A 175 23.35 -19.07 28.16
CA ASN A 175 21.97 -19.36 27.76
C ASN A 175 20.98 -18.32 28.27
N THR A 176 19.82 -18.26 27.65
CA THR A 176 18.66 -17.52 28.14
C THR A 176 17.54 -18.49 28.53
N PHE A 177 17.16 -18.48 29.79
CA PHE A 177 16.08 -19.27 30.36
C PHE A 177 14.87 -18.36 30.62
N ILE A 178 13.72 -18.69 30.03
CA ILE A 178 12.48 -17.92 30.16
C ILE A 178 11.39 -18.83 30.70
N ASN A 179 10.85 -18.50 31.88
CA ASN A 179 9.81 -19.31 32.54
C ASN A 179 10.18 -20.79 32.64
N MET A 180 11.45 -21.08 32.97
CA MET A 180 11.94 -22.44 33.12
C MET A 180 11.74 -22.90 34.57
N ALA A 181 11.29 -24.14 34.76
CA ALA A 181 11.19 -24.76 36.08
C ALA A 181 12.54 -25.09 36.73
N GLY A 182 13.62 -25.19 35.93
CA GLY A 182 15.00 -25.37 36.42
C GLY A 182 15.63 -26.73 36.11
N PHE A 183 16.75 -26.98 36.78
CA PHE A 183 17.57 -28.18 36.68
C PHE A 183 17.69 -28.89 38.03
N SER A 184 17.79 -30.21 38.00
CA SER A 184 18.17 -30.99 39.18
C SER A 184 19.45 -31.76 38.89
N ILE A 185 20.50 -31.51 39.68
CA ILE A 185 21.79 -32.19 39.60
C ILE A 185 21.92 -33.06 40.84
N TYR A 186 22.01 -34.37 40.67
CA TYR A 186 22.10 -35.28 41.82
C TYR A 186 23.00 -36.49 41.59
N ASP A 187 23.60 -36.98 42.67
CA ASP A 187 24.38 -38.21 42.71
C ASP A 187 23.85 -39.14 43.82
N TRP A 188 23.30 -40.30 43.46
CA TRP A 188 22.56 -41.16 44.41
C TRP A 188 23.44 -41.99 45.36
N TRP A 189 24.74 -42.18 45.08
CA TRP A 189 25.62 -43.05 45.85
C TRP A 189 26.92 -42.31 46.20
N PRO A 190 27.52 -42.53 47.38
CA PRO A 190 28.82 -41.95 47.72
C PRO A 190 29.89 -42.44 46.73
N MET A 191 30.37 -41.55 45.87
CA MET A 191 31.37 -41.86 44.84
C MET A 191 32.79 -41.56 45.35
N THR A 192 33.22 -42.30 46.38
CA THR A 192 34.54 -42.11 46.98
C THR A 192 35.65 -42.56 46.03
N GLY A 193 36.59 -41.66 45.71
CA GLY A 193 37.77 -41.96 44.87
C GLY A 193 37.59 -41.69 43.37
N GLU A 194 36.44 -41.17 42.96
CA GLU A 194 36.25 -40.66 41.60
C GLU A 194 36.99 -39.32 41.38
N PRO A 195 37.43 -39.02 40.14
CA PRO A 195 38.15 -37.77 39.84
C PRO A 195 37.29 -36.53 40.17
N PRO A 196 37.89 -35.37 40.45
CA PRO A 196 37.13 -34.14 40.61
C PRO A 196 36.41 -33.76 39.30
N LEU A 197 35.22 -33.20 39.40
CA LEU A 197 34.43 -32.70 38.27
C LEU A 197 33.83 -31.34 38.60
N VAL A 198 33.57 -30.57 37.56
CA VAL A 198 32.96 -29.25 37.67
C VAL A 198 31.71 -29.16 36.80
N HIS A 199 30.62 -28.69 37.38
CA HIS A 199 29.44 -28.24 36.65
C HIS A 199 29.51 -26.73 36.52
N HIS A 200 29.68 -26.26 35.28
CA HIS A 200 29.71 -24.84 34.95
C HIS A 200 28.31 -24.37 34.61
N ILE A 201 27.76 -23.48 35.42
CA ILE A 201 26.48 -22.82 35.20
C ILE A 201 26.75 -21.33 35.17
N ASN A 202 27.29 -20.84 34.05
CA ASN A 202 27.90 -19.51 34.01
C ASN A 202 27.32 -18.60 32.94
N HIS A 203 27.30 -17.29 33.22
CA HIS A 203 26.89 -16.29 32.23
C HIS A 203 25.48 -16.52 31.64
N ASN A 204 24.55 -17.12 32.37
CA ASN A 204 23.18 -17.32 31.88
C ASN A 204 22.26 -16.16 32.29
N LEU A 205 21.28 -15.87 31.47
CA LEU A 205 20.13 -15.02 31.80
C LEU A 205 18.98 -15.92 32.27
N ILE A 206 18.51 -15.74 33.49
CA ILE A 206 17.34 -16.41 34.04
C ILE A 206 16.26 -15.35 34.23
N LYS A 207 15.19 -15.45 33.43
CA LYS A 207 14.01 -14.60 33.55
C LYS A 207 12.79 -15.40 33.92
N GLY A 208 12.27 -15.11 35.10
CA GLY A 208 11.17 -15.85 35.67
C GLY A 208 11.53 -17.32 35.94
N ASN A 209 10.80 -17.93 36.86
CA ASN A 209 10.93 -19.34 37.17
C ASN A 209 9.55 -19.91 37.54
N ASN A 210 9.39 -21.21 37.32
CA ASN A 210 8.17 -21.97 37.64
C ASN A 210 8.58 -23.27 38.33
N GLY A 211 9.34 -23.13 39.40
CA GLY A 211 10.07 -24.18 40.10
C GLY A 211 11.39 -23.66 40.65
N VAL A 212 12.17 -24.59 41.22
CA VAL A 212 13.51 -24.31 41.72
C VAL A 212 14.50 -24.35 40.54
N PHE A 213 15.09 -23.19 40.22
CA PHE A 213 15.98 -23.08 39.05
C PHE A 213 17.15 -24.06 39.11
N LEU A 214 17.73 -24.29 40.29
CA LEU A 214 18.80 -25.26 40.48
C LEU A 214 18.64 -26.04 41.80
N GLN A 215 18.33 -27.33 41.68
CA GLN A 215 18.29 -28.27 42.80
C GLN A 215 19.55 -29.13 42.80
N LEU A 216 20.28 -29.16 43.91
CA LEU A 216 21.56 -29.85 44.02
C LEU A 216 21.50 -30.90 45.11
N THR A 217 21.66 -32.17 44.76
CA THR A 217 21.82 -33.29 45.72
C THR A 217 23.08 -34.07 45.40
N ILE A 218 24.23 -33.49 45.71
CA ILE A 218 25.54 -34.02 45.34
C ILE A 218 26.13 -34.77 46.54
N ASN A 219 26.42 -36.05 46.37
CA ASN A 219 27.00 -36.92 47.41
C ASN A 219 28.44 -37.35 47.07
N ARG A 220 29.08 -36.70 46.09
CA ARG A 220 30.46 -36.95 45.65
C ARG A 220 31.38 -35.87 46.20
N ASP A 221 32.34 -36.28 47.04
CA ASP A 221 33.21 -35.39 47.83
C ASP A 221 34.13 -34.46 46.99
N THR A 222 34.24 -34.68 45.68
CA THR A 222 35.17 -33.95 44.77
C THR A 222 34.47 -33.17 43.66
N THR A 223 33.13 -33.13 43.64
CA THR A 223 32.37 -32.36 42.64
C THR A 223 32.25 -30.89 43.05
N GLN A 224 32.39 -29.98 42.09
CA GLN A 224 32.12 -28.55 42.26
C GLN A 224 30.96 -28.12 41.35
N VAL A 225 30.13 -27.20 41.84
CA VAL A 225 29.12 -26.51 41.03
C VAL A 225 29.43 -25.03 41.07
N LEU A 226 29.86 -24.50 39.93
CA LEU A 226 30.16 -23.09 39.77
C LEU A 226 28.97 -22.41 39.11
N VAL A 227 28.29 -21.56 39.87
CA VAL A 227 27.16 -20.75 39.42
C VAL A 227 27.64 -19.31 39.41
N HIS A 228 28.34 -18.86 38.35
CA HIS A 228 28.97 -17.54 38.31
C HIS A 228 28.43 -16.66 37.19
N TYR A 229 28.42 -15.35 37.41
CA TYR A 229 28.10 -14.35 36.37
C TYR A 229 26.72 -14.52 35.73
N ASN A 230 25.80 -15.20 36.40
CA ASN A 230 24.42 -15.31 35.95
C ASN A 230 23.63 -14.06 36.35
N THR A 231 22.56 -13.81 35.61
CA THR A 231 21.63 -12.70 35.83
C THR A 231 20.25 -13.27 36.11
N PHE A 232 19.74 -13.04 37.31
CA PHE A 232 18.39 -13.42 37.72
C PHE A 232 17.51 -12.17 37.72
N ILE A 233 16.43 -12.19 36.93
CA ILE A 233 15.46 -11.08 36.82
C ILE A 233 14.03 -11.61 36.83
N ASP A 234 13.13 -10.84 37.43
CA ASP A 234 11.69 -11.15 37.52
C ASP A 234 11.40 -12.57 38.07
N THR A 235 12.25 -13.05 38.98
CA THR A 235 12.11 -14.36 39.63
C THR A 235 11.25 -14.25 40.89
N ASN A 236 10.47 -15.28 41.21
CA ASN A 236 9.44 -15.23 42.26
C ASN A 236 9.40 -16.46 43.18
N GLU A 237 10.29 -17.43 42.98
CA GLU A 237 10.41 -18.62 43.84
C GLU A 237 11.86 -18.87 44.24
N THR A 238 12.11 -19.96 44.97
CA THR A 238 13.45 -20.46 45.27
C THR A 238 14.26 -20.62 43.98
N LEU A 239 15.47 -20.07 43.96
CA LEU A 239 16.38 -20.16 42.82
C LEU A 239 17.35 -21.31 42.97
N ILE A 240 17.91 -21.49 44.17
CA ILE A 240 18.90 -22.53 44.42
C ILE A 240 18.53 -23.28 45.69
N GLU A 241 18.52 -24.60 45.62
CA GLU A 241 18.21 -25.49 46.73
C GLU A 241 19.29 -26.55 46.88
N LEU A 242 19.86 -26.67 48.09
CA LEU A 242 20.70 -27.80 48.47
C LEU A 242 19.84 -28.90 49.10
N GLY A 243 20.13 -30.14 48.70
CA GLY A 243 19.56 -31.36 49.25
C GLY A 243 20.64 -32.36 49.63
N GLY A 244 20.27 -33.33 50.46
CA GLY A 244 21.16 -34.40 50.92
C GLY A 244 22.05 -34.02 52.11
N SER A 245 22.78 -35.01 52.62
CA SER A 245 23.54 -34.90 53.88
C SER A 245 24.99 -34.43 53.70
N ASN A 246 25.51 -34.32 52.48
CA ASN A 246 26.89 -33.89 52.23
C ASN A 246 27.10 -33.16 50.87
N PRO A 247 26.26 -32.19 50.49
CA PRO A 247 26.64 -31.31 49.38
C PRO A 247 27.93 -30.59 49.77
N GLN A 248 28.93 -30.60 48.89
CA GLN A 248 30.19 -29.87 49.05
C GLN A 248 30.48 -29.16 47.73
N GLY A 249 31.03 -27.95 47.78
CA GLY A 249 31.62 -27.31 46.61
C GLY A 249 30.67 -26.54 45.69
N VAL A 250 29.53 -26.06 46.22
CA VAL A 250 28.64 -25.14 45.48
C VAL A 250 29.09 -23.71 45.73
N ASN A 251 29.43 -23.00 44.64
CA ASN A 251 29.85 -21.62 44.70
C ASN A 251 28.95 -20.79 43.76
N CYS A 252 28.20 -19.86 44.34
CA CYS A 252 27.24 -19.00 43.67
C CYS A 252 27.66 -17.53 43.70
N THR A 253 28.97 -17.24 43.74
CA THR A 253 29.48 -15.87 43.77
C THR A 253 29.37 -15.18 42.42
N GLU A 254 29.51 -13.85 42.42
CA GLU A 254 29.58 -13.03 41.22
C GLU A 254 28.33 -13.15 40.32
N ASN A 255 27.17 -13.42 40.91
CA ASN A 255 25.88 -13.33 40.22
C ASN A 255 25.22 -11.97 40.44
N TYR A 256 24.38 -11.56 39.49
CA TYR A 256 23.44 -10.46 39.64
C TYR A 256 22.06 -11.03 40.00
N TRP A 257 21.60 -10.77 41.22
CA TRP A 257 20.35 -11.31 41.77
C TRP A 257 19.13 -10.41 41.55
N GLY A 258 19.24 -9.37 40.71
CA GLY A 258 18.22 -8.32 40.60
C GLY A 258 18.20 -7.35 41.79
N THR A 259 18.99 -7.60 42.82
CA THR A 259 19.09 -6.83 44.06
C THR A 259 20.43 -7.06 44.74
N THR A 260 20.83 -6.15 45.63
CA THR A 260 21.96 -6.32 46.56
C THR A 260 21.50 -6.53 48.00
N ASN A 261 20.18 -6.58 48.24
CA ASN A 261 19.61 -6.85 49.56
C ASN A 261 19.76 -8.34 49.90
N THR A 262 20.69 -8.66 50.79
CA THR A 262 21.00 -10.04 51.18
C THR A 262 19.80 -10.76 51.77
N THR A 263 18.89 -10.10 52.49
CA THR A 263 17.68 -10.75 53.02
C THR A 263 16.76 -11.26 51.91
N VAL A 264 16.71 -10.57 50.77
CA VAL A 264 15.94 -11.04 49.60
C VAL A 264 16.66 -12.20 48.93
N ILE A 265 17.99 -12.14 48.82
CA ILE A 265 18.81 -13.19 48.22
C ILE A 265 18.77 -14.47 49.08
N ASP A 266 18.91 -14.35 50.39
CA ASP A 266 18.77 -15.45 51.35
C ASP A 266 17.39 -16.10 51.21
N SER A 267 16.31 -15.33 51.00
CA SER A 267 14.96 -15.90 50.87
C SER A 267 14.74 -16.76 49.60
N VAL A 268 15.62 -16.67 48.62
CA VAL A 268 15.56 -17.47 47.37
C VAL A 268 16.64 -18.55 47.31
N ILE A 269 17.49 -18.66 48.33
CA ILE A 269 18.51 -19.72 48.46
C ILE A 269 18.12 -20.59 49.65
N HIS A 270 17.97 -21.90 49.43
CA HIS A 270 17.64 -22.84 50.49
C HIS A 270 18.84 -23.75 50.76
N ASP A 271 19.55 -23.50 51.85
CA ASP A 271 20.77 -24.21 52.26
C ASP A 271 20.72 -24.61 53.75
N GLY A 272 21.88 -24.87 54.37
CA GLY A 272 22.00 -25.17 55.79
C GLY A 272 21.44 -24.09 56.75
N HIS A 273 21.21 -22.85 56.29
CA HIS A 273 20.55 -21.82 57.09
C HIS A 273 19.05 -22.09 57.29
N ASP A 274 18.41 -22.68 56.28
CA ASP A 274 16.95 -22.91 56.25
C ASP A 274 16.57 -24.39 56.41
N ASN A 275 17.50 -25.30 56.13
CA ASN A 275 17.27 -26.75 56.18
C ASN A 275 18.32 -27.45 57.06
N ILE A 276 17.92 -27.84 58.27
CA ILE A 276 18.78 -28.56 59.23
C ILE A 276 19.29 -29.92 58.73
N ASN A 277 18.70 -30.49 57.68
CA ASN A 277 19.17 -31.75 57.10
C ASN A 277 20.29 -31.56 56.06
N VAL A 278 20.63 -30.30 55.75
CA VAL A 278 21.71 -29.90 54.85
C VAL A 278 22.89 -29.42 55.71
N ASN A 279 24.08 -29.95 55.45
CA ASN A 279 25.29 -29.68 56.24
C ASN A 279 26.21 -28.61 55.63
N ASP A 280 25.81 -27.98 54.53
CA ASP A 280 26.60 -27.00 53.78
C ASP A 280 25.83 -25.69 53.55
N PHE A 281 26.57 -24.62 53.28
CA PHE A 281 26.05 -23.27 53.08
C PHE A 281 26.51 -22.75 51.72
N ILE A 282 25.63 -22.08 50.99
CA ILE A 282 25.96 -21.54 49.67
C ILE A 282 26.70 -20.21 49.82
N GLU A 283 27.91 -20.14 49.30
CA GLU A 283 28.62 -18.87 49.14
C GLU A 283 28.06 -18.12 47.93
N TYR A 284 27.41 -16.97 48.14
CA TYR A 284 26.87 -16.13 47.05
C TYR A 284 27.51 -14.73 46.96
N THR A 285 28.49 -14.42 47.81
CA THR A 285 29.20 -13.14 47.82
C THR A 285 30.62 -13.26 47.26
N PRO A 286 31.10 -12.33 46.40
CA PRO A 286 30.51 -11.02 46.12
C PRO A 286 29.28 -11.05 45.19
N ILE A 287 28.36 -10.09 45.37
CA ILE A 287 27.17 -9.89 44.54
C ILE A 287 27.47 -8.82 43.48
N LEU A 288 27.08 -9.05 42.24
CA LEU A 288 27.17 -8.02 41.20
C LEU A 288 26.06 -6.97 41.36
N THR A 289 26.38 -5.71 41.09
CA THR A 289 25.42 -4.58 41.13
C THR A 289 24.69 -4.38 39.80
N GLU A 290 25.19 -4.99 38.73
CA GLU A 290 24.62 -5.00 37.39
C GLU A 290 24.90 -6.36 36.73
N PRO A 291 24.10 -6.77 35.72
CA PRO A 291 24.38 -7.97 34.93
C PRO A 291 25.82 -8.00 34.41
N ASN A 292 26.44 -9.18 34.40
CA ASN A 292 27.75 -9.33 33.78
C ASN A 292 27.65 -9.01 32.27
N PRO A 293 28.60 -8.26 31.67
CA PRO A 293 28.54 -7.87 30.25
C PRO A 293 28.49 -9.04 29.24
N GLN A 294 28.91 -10.23 29.66
CA GLN A 294 28.88 -11.44 28.84
C GLN A 294 27.59 -12.25 29.01
N THR A 295 26.74 -11.91 29.97
CA THR A 295 25.41 -12.54 30.10
C THR A 295 24.57 -12.17 28.87
N PRO A 296 23.85 -13.13 28.25
CA PRO A 296 22.94 -12.84 27.15
C PRO A 296 21.91 -11.78 27.50
N THR A 297 21.54 -11.00 26.49
CA THR A 297 20.40 -10.09 26.54
C THR A 297 19.35 -10.58 25.56
N LEU A 298 18.08 -10.29 25.82
CA LEU A 298 17.01 -10.45 24.84
C LEU A 298 16.89 -9.14 24.03
N PRO A 299 17.45 -9.08 22.80
CA PRO A 299 17.50 -7.85 22.04
C PRO A 299 16.11 -7.56 21.48
N LEU A 300 15.57 -6.44 21.92
CA LEU A 300 14.35 -5.85 21.42
C LEU A 300 14.71 -4.51 20.79
N THR A 301 14.41 -4.32 19.52
CA THR A 301 14.70 -3.09 18.79
C THR A 301 13.41 -2.38 18.46
N ALA A 302 13.24 -1.16 18.96
CA ALA A 302 12.13 -0.28 18.60
C ALA A 302 12.51 0.59 17.39
N ASN A 303 11.62 0.71 16.40
CA ASN A 303 11.80 1.54 15.22
C ASN A 303 10.57 2.41 14.97
N ILE A 304 10.77 3.65 14.48
CA ILE A 304 9.67 4.55 14.10
C ILE A 304 9.87 5.05 12.67
N THR A 305 8.85 4.90 11.85
CA THR A 305 8.73 5.55 10.54
C THR A 305 7.51 6.46 10.48
N THR A 306 7.51 7.40 9.53
CA THR A 306 6.43 8.38 9.32
C THR A 306 6.01 8.28 7.86
N LEU A 307 4.73 8.04 7.60
CA LEU A 307 4.23 7.69 6.26
C LEU A 307 3.50 8.83 5.55
N SER A 308 3.33 9.99 6.20
CA SER A 308 2.65 11.15 5.62
C SER A 308 3.41 12.47 5.88
N LYS A 309 3.03 13.52 5.13
CA LYS A 309 3.53 14.88 5.37
C LYS A 309 3.06 15.35 6.75
N THR A 310 3.91 16.13 7.41
CA THR A 310 3.70 16.57 8.79
C THR A 310 3.21 18.01 8.86
N TYR A 311 1.89 18.19 8.74
CA TYR A 311 1.24 19.49 8.90
C TYR A 311 0.35 19.52 10.14
N ALA A 312 0.26 20.68 10.80
CA ALA A 312 -0.66 20.88 11.91
C ALA A 312 -2.11 20.67 11.45
N ASN A 313 -2.98 20.18 12.33
CA ASN A 313 -4.39 19.85 12.06
C ASN A 313 -4.61 18.79 10.96
N MET A 314 -3.55 18.12 10.50
CA MET A 314 -3.63 17.02 9.53
C MET A 314 -3.28 15.69 10.20
N PRO A 315 -3.89 14.57 9.77
CA PRO A 315 -3.53 13.25 10.26
C PRO A 315 -2.11 12.87 9.83
N ILE A 316 -1.27 12.56 10.81
CA ILE A 316 0.08 12.03 10.63
C ILE A 316 0.07 10.55 10.99
N ILE A 317 0.54 9.70 10.06
CA ILE A 317 0.60 8.25 10.26
C ILE A 317 2.02 7.87 10.69
N PHE A 318 2.11 7.25 11.86
CA PHE A 318 3.32 6.67 12.45
C PHE A 318 3.27 5.15 12.34
N ASP A 319 4.42 4.54 12.09
CA ASP A 319 4.53 3.10 11.90
C ASP A 319 5.75 2.55 12.64
N GLY A 320 5.49 1.65 13.58
CA GLY A 320 6.45 0.91 14.39
C GLY A 320 6.65 -0.54 13.97
N SER A 321 6.09 -0.97 12.83
CA SER A 321 6.09 -2.37 12.37
C SER A 321 7.47 -2.94 12.06
N SER A 322 8.47 -2.08 11.82
CA SER A 322 9.87 -2.49 11.68
C SER A 322 10.59 -2.74 13.02
N SER A 323 9.88 -2.64 14.15
CA SER A 323 10.40 -3.06 15.45
C SER A 323 10.48 -4.59 15.49
N VAL A 324 11.53 -5.12 16.09
CA VAL A 324 11.81 -6.56 16.10
C VAL A 324 12.24 -7.02 17.47
N SER A 325 11.79 -8.22 17.86
CA SER A 325 12.39 -9.01 18.93
C SER A 325 12.87 -10.31 18.33
N GLU A 326 14.07 -10.73 18.70
CA GLU A 326 14.70 -11.93 18.10
C GLU A 326 14.06 -13.24 18.61
N TYR A 327 13.48 -13.21 19.81
CA TYR A 327 13.07 -14.42 20.54
C TYR A 327 11.60 -14.43 20.95
N SER A 328 10.86 -13.38 20.62
CA SER A 328 9.50 -13.18 21.10
C SER A 328 8.70 -12.35 20.11
N ASN A 329 7.38 -12.35 20.30
CA ASN A 329 6.49 -11.47 19.57
C ASN A 329 6.34 -10.15 20.33
N ILE A 330 6.35 -9.03 19.59
CA ILE A 330 5.96 -7.74 20.15
C ILE A 330 4.45 -7.76 20.39
N THR A 331 4.03 -7.55 21.63
CA THR A 331 2.62 -7.60 22.06
C THR A 331 2.03 -6.20 22.25
N SER A 332 2.86 -5.18 22.44
CA SER A 332 2.40 -3.82 22.72
C SER A 332 3.32 -2.73 22.16
N TYR A 333 2.69 -1.64 21.72
CA TYR A 333 3.30 -0.41 21.24
C TYR A 333 2.69 0.76 22.05
N THR A 334 3.51 1.44 22.84
CA THR A 334 3.12 2.67 23.56
C THR A 334 3.75 3.87 22.87
N TRP A 335 2.91 4.69 22.25
CA TRP A 335 3.27 5.93 21.57
C TRP A 335 3.11 7.11 22.52
N ASP A 336 4.17 7.91 22.70
CA ASP A 336 4.12 9.22 23.36
C ASP A 336 4.45 10.30 22.32
N PHE A 337 3.44 11.08 21.94
CA PHE A 337 3.54 12.13 20.92
C PHE A 337 4.14 13.44 21.45
N ARG A 338 4.48 13.52 22.75
CA ARG A 338 5.04 14.72 23.40
C ARG A 338 4.13 15.94 23.37
N ASP A 339 2.83 15.73 23.28
CA ASP A 339 1.80 16.76 23.39
C ASP A 339 0.72 16.39 24.44
N ASN A 340 1.11 15.56 25.41
CA ASN A 340 0.28 14.91 26.44
C ASN A 340 -0.65 13.79 25.92
N ASN A 341 -0.52 13.39 24.65
CA ASN A 341 -1.18 12.18 24.16
C ASN A 341 -0.21 11.00 24.24
N ILE A 342 -0.58 10.04 25.09
CA ILE A 342 0.09 8.74 25.22
C ILE A 342 -0.95 7.66 24.95
N THR A 343 -0.64 6.77 24.01
CA THR A 343 -1.57 5.70 23.59
C THR A 343 -0.84 4.37 23.52
N THR A 344 -1.40 3.37 24.20
CA THR A 344 -0.93 1.97 24.15
C THR A 344 -1.87 1.14 23.28
N THR A 345 -1.32 0.34 22.37
CA THR A 345 -2.06 -0.48 21.41
C THR A 345 -1.27 -1.75 21.06
N SER A 346 -1.92 -2.78 20.53
CA SER A 346 -1.27 -3.93 19.90
C SER A 346 -1.00 -3.71 18.41
N ASN A 347 -1.57 -2.67 17.80
CA ASN A 347 -1.33 -2.32 16.41
C ASN A 347 -0.02 -1.51 16.27
N PRO A 348 0.93 -1.89 15.40
CA PRO A 348 2.16 -1.14 15.19
C PRO A 348 1.96 0.22 14.53
N THR A 349 0.78 0.52 13.98
CA THR A 349 0.50 1.79 13.30
C THR A 349 -0.43 2.69 14.13
N MET A 350 -0.20 4.00 14.08
CA MET A 350 -0.99 5.01 14.79
C MET A 350 -1.17 6.27 13.96
N THR A 351 -2.37 6.85 14.00
CA THR A 351 -2.67 8.15 13.41
C THR A 351 -2.79 9.20 14.51
N HIS A 352 -2.06 10.30 14.41
CA HIS A 352 -2.07 11.39 15.38
C HIS A 352 -2.18 12.76 14.70
N VAL A 353 -2.79 13.74 15.38
CA VAL A 353 -2.98 15.11 14.88
C VAL A 353 -2.38 16.10 15.87
N TYR A 354 -1.38 16.88 15.43
CA TYR A 354 -0.85 17.99 16.21
C TYR A 354 -1.60 19.28 15.90
N LEU A 355 -2.05 20.01 16.91
CA LEU A 355 -2.78 21.27 16.72
C LEU A 355 -1.87 22.45 16.31
N GLY A 356 -0.58 22.37 16.66
CA GLY A 356 0.39 23.44 16.45
C GLY A 356 1.62 22.97 15.66
N ALA A 357 2.13 23.87 14.82
CA ALA A 357 3.42 23.70 14.16
C ALA A 357 4.55 23.80 15.19
N ALA A 358 5.34 22.74 15.31
CA ALA A 358 6.49 22.64 16.21
C ALA A 358 7.31 21.40 15.85
N THR A 359 8.46 21.24 16.50
CA THR A 359 9.23 20.00 16.46
C THR A 359 8.85 19.14 17.66
N TYR A 360 8.48 17.88 17.41
CA TYR A 360 8.10 16.92 18.44
C TYR A 360 9.07 15.74 18.43
N ASN A 361 9.45 15.24 19.61
CA ASN A 361 10.32 14.07 19.73
C ASN A 361 9.49 12.84 20.15
N VAL A 362 8.79 12.26 19.18
CA VAL A 362 7.87 11.13 19.38
C VAL A 362 8.63 9.95 19.94
N MET A 363 8.14 9.37 21.03
CA MET A 363 8.70 8.15 21.61
C MET A 363 7.81 6.96 21.30
N LEU A 364 8.46 5.83 21.04
CA LEU A 364 7.81 4.53 20.97
C LEU A 364 8.48 3.60 21.98
N THR A 365 7.67 3.07 22.90
CA THR A 365 8.04 1.94 23.74
C THR A 365 7.39 0.69 23.16
N VAL A 366 8.19 -0.28 22.73
CA VAL A 366 7.69 -1.60 22.33
C VAL A 366 7.86 -2.55 23.50
N THR A 367 6.89 -3.46 23.68
CA THR A 367 6.94 -4.51 24.71
C THR A 367 6.71 -5.86 24.06
N ASP A 368 7.56 -6.83 24.38
CA ASP A 368 7.40 -8.20 23.90
C ASP A 368 6.48 -9.04 24.81
N GLU A 369 6.21 -10.30 24.44
CA GLU A 369 5.37 -11.21 25.22
C GLU A 369 5.96 -11.60 26.59
N TYR A 370 7.24 -11.34 26.79
CA TYR A 370 7.96 -11.56 28.04
C TYR A 370 8.08 -10.29 28.88
N GLY A 371 7.47 -9.17 28.46
CA GLY A 371 7.49 -7.91 29.18
C GLY A 371 8.79 -7.12 29.04
N PHE A 372 9.73 -7.54 28.20
CA PHE A 372 10.88 -6.69 27.88
C PHE A 372 10.43 -5.49 27.10
N GLN A 373 11.07 -4.37 27.40
CA GLN A 373 10.77 -3.10 26.76
C GLN A 373 12.01 -2.53 26.10
N ASN A 374 11.81 -1.95 24.92
CA ASN A 374 12.79 -1.07 24.31
C ASN A 374 12.11 0.23 23.92
N ILE A 375 12.85 1.32 24.05
CA ILE A 375 12.36 2.66 23.80
C ILE A 375 13.21 3.29 22.72
N THR A 376 12.57 3.78 21.67
CA THR A 376 13.20 4.63 20.66
C THR A 376 12.48 5.97 20.57
N ASN A 377 13.10 6.91 19.87
CA ASN A 377 12.51 8.21 19.62
C ASN A 377 12.79 8.69 18.20
N LYS A 378 11.88 9.50 17.66
CA LYS A 378 12.00 10.12 16.35
C LYS A 378 11.58 11.58 16.43
N THR A 379 12.50 12.44 16.03
CA THR A 379 12.20 13.86 15.85
C THR A 379 11.40 14.06 14.56
N ILE A 380 10.25 14.70 14.67
CA ILE A 380 9.43 15.15 13.55
C ILE A 380 9.29 16.68 13.59
N THR A 381 9.17 17.31 12.43
CA THR A 381 8.88 18.74 12.34
C THR A 381 7.51 18.91 11.71
N VAL A 382 6.56 19.40 12.51
CA VAL A 382 5.20 19.72 12.06
C VAL A 382 5.18 21.16 11.58
N LEU A 383 4.77 21.35 10.34
CA LEU A 383 4.72 22.66 9.70
C LEU A 383 3.29 23.21 9.69
N ARG A 384 3.17 24.51 9.42
CA ARG A 384 1.92 25.13 9.00
C ARG A 384 2.00 25.37 7.50
N ASP A 385 0.96 24.96 6.79
CA ASP A 385 0.78 25.34 5.40
C ASP A 385 0.41 26.83 5.33
N SER A 386 1.10 27.57 4.49
CA SER A 386 0.84 28.99 4.24
C SER A 386 0.66 29.31 2.76
N THR A 387 0.59 28.28 1.92
CA THR A 387 0.37 28.42 0.48
C THR A 387 -1.11 28.25 0.18
N ALA A 388 -1.67 29.14 -0.62
CA ALA A 388 -3.03 28.99 -1.08
C ALA A 388 -3.08 28.02 -2.28
N PRO A 389 -4.22 27.33 -2.51
CA PRO A 389 -4.42 26.57 -3.73
C PRO A 389 -4.34 27.42 -4.99
N THR A 390 -4.22 26.75 -6.13
CA THR A 390 -4.37 27.37 -7.46
C THR A 390 -5.51 26.71 -8.23
N THR A 391 -6.39 27.51 -8.83
CA THR A 391 -7.53 27.03 -9.63
C THR A 391 -7.35 27.38 -11.11
N THR A 392 -7.59 26.42 -12.00
CA THR A 392 -7.64 26.60 -13.46
C THR A 392 -9.03 26.34 -14.01
N TYR A 393 -9.33 26.85 -15.20
CA TYR A 393 -10.61 26.68 -15.89
C TYR A 393 -10.43 26.19 -17.33
N GLU A 394 -11.49 25.59 -17.89
CA GLU A 394 -11.56 25.20 -19.30
C GLU A 394 -12.74 25.91 -19.99
N TYR A 395 -12.43 26.93 -20.80
CA TYR A 395 -13.41 27.67 -21.61
C TYR A 395 -12.81 27.98 -23.00
N ASP A 396 -13.59 27.76 -24.05
CA ASP A 396 -13.16 27.89 -25.45
C ASP A 396 -13.20 29.33 -26.00
N GLY A 397 -13.92 30.24 -25.34
CA GLY A 397 -14.07 31.64 -25.78
C GLY A 397 -15.11 31.87 -26.88
N GLU A 398 -15.81 30.82 -27.29
CA GLU A 398 -16.76 30.83 -28.40
C GLU A 398 -18.19 31.10 -27.93
N TRP A 399 -19.07 31.38 -28.89
CA TRP A 399 -20.51 31.45 -28.64
C TRP A 399 -21.10 30.05 -28.51
N HIS A 400 -21.96 29.86 -27.52
CA HIS A 400 -22.76 28.65 -27.33
C HIS A 400 -24.24 28.97 -27.45
N ASN A 401 -25.03 28.03 -27.94
CA ASN A 401 -26.49 28.14 -28.07
C ASN A 401 -27.29 27.18 -27.18
N THR A 402 -26.60 26.50 -26.28
CA THR A 402 -27.19 25.64 -25.26
C THR A 402 -26.43 25.84 -23.96
N ASP A 403 -27.07 25.50 -22.83
CA ASP A 403 -26.41 25.56 -21.53
C ASP A 403 -25.15 24.68 -21.55
N PHE A 404 -24.07 25.18 -20.96
CA PHE A 404 -22.79 24.47 -20.89
C PHE A 404 -22.13 24.69 -19.54
N THR A 405 -21.15 23.84 -19.21
CA THR A 405 -20.37 23.98 -17.98
C THR A 405 -18.97 24.49 -18.28
N ILE A 406 -18.40 25.29 -17.37
CA ILE A 406 -16.97 25.64 -17.38
C ILE A 406 -16.28 24.85 -16.26
N PRO A 407 -15.60 23.74 -16.56
CA PRO A 407 -14.90 22.97 -15.55
C PRO A 407 -13.82 23.80 -14.86
N LEU A 408 -13.81 23.75 -13.53
CA LEU A 408 -12.75 24.26 -12.67
C LEU A 408 -11.99 23.08 -12.06
N SER A 409 -10.66 23.20 -12.00
CA SER A 409 -9.76 22.25 -11.35
C SER A 409 -8.82 22.98 -10.41
N ALA A 410 -8.82 22.61 -9.13
CA ALA A 410 -7.97 23.22 -8.12
C ALA A 410 -6.92 22.22 -7.61
N THR A 411 -5.70 22.71 -7.38
CA THR A 411 -4.59 21.92 -6.82
C THR A 411 -3.91 22.65 -5.67
N ASP A 412 -3.40 21.87 -4.73
CA ASP A 412 -2.57 22.30 -3.60
C ASP A 412 -1.61 21.16 -3.28
N ASN A 413 -0.31 21.44 -3.16
CA ASN A 413 0.72 20.39 -3.04
C ASN A 413 0.97 19.99 -1.59
N GLU A 414 0.48 20.75 -0.62
CA GLU A 414 0.87 20.68 0.78
C GLU A 414 -0.20 19.95 1.59
N THR A 415 -1.38 20.55 1.75
CA THR A 415 -2.50 20.01 2.54
C THR A 415 -3.71 19.63 1.72
N GLY A 416 -3.71 19.95 0.42
CA GLY A 416 -4.77 19.65 -0.51
C GLY A 416 -5.93 20.64 -0.44
N VAL A 417 -6.76 20.63 -1.48
CA VAL A 417 -7.92 21.52 -1.57
C VAL A 417 -9.04 21.02 -0.64
N LEU A 418 -9.61 21.94 0.14
CA LEU A 418 -10.81 21.70 0.94
C LEU A 418 -12.07 21.94 0.11
N GLN A 419 -12.14 23.06 -0.61
CA GLN A 419 -13.33 23.48 -1.34
C GLN A 419 -12.96 24.49 -2.44
N THR A 420 -13.67 24.42 -3.57
CA THR A 420 -13.64 25.46 -4.61
C THR A 420 -14.99 26.16 -4.66
N TYR A 421 -14.97 27.48 -4.61
CA TYR A 421 -16.13 28.35 -4.66
C TYR A 421 -16.20 29.03 -6.02
N TYR A 422 -17.42 29.31 -6.48
CA TYR A 422 -17.64 30.10 -7.68
C TYR A 422 -18.97 30.85 -7.65
N ARG A 423 -19.12 31.87 -8.49
CA ARG A 423 -20.42 32.46 -8.82
C ARG A 423 -20.49 32.89 -10.27
N VAL A 424 -21.59 32.54 -10.93
CA VAL A 424 -21.88 32.89 -12.32
C VAL A 424 -22.69 34.19 -12.35
N ALA A 425 -22.37 35.09 -13.27
CA ALA A 425 -23.01 36.39 -13.48
C ALA A 425 -23.15 37.24 -12.20
N MET A 426 -22.16 37.16 -11.29
CA MET A 426 -22.17 37.85 -9.97
C MET A 426 -23.38 37.52 -9.08
N MET A 427 -24.02 36.37 -9.31
CA MET A 427 -25.13 35.88 -8.49
C MET A 427 -24.62 35.21 -7.20
N SER A 428 -25.41 34.31 -6.62
CA SER A 428 -25.06 33.57 -5.41
C SER A 428 -23.76 32.77 -5.55
N VAL A 429 -23.01 32.70 -4.44
CA VAL A 429 -21.83 31.84 -4.32
C VAL A 429 -22.28 30.38 -4.20
N ASN A 430 -21.68 29.53 -5.01
CA ASN A 430 -21.84 28.09 -5.05
C ASN A 430 -20.50 27.41 -4.73
N THR A 431 -20.54 26.11 -4.47
CA THR A 431 -19.34 25.28 -4.27
C THR A 431 -19.33 24.09 -5.21
N ILE A 432 -18.14 23.60 -5.57
CA ILE A 432 -18.03 22.40 -6.41
C ILE A 432 -18.58 21.17 -5.68
N LEU A 433 -18.33 21.00 -4.38
CA LEU A 433 -18.84 19.82 -3.65
C LEU A 433 -20.37 19.75 -3.63
N GLU A 434 -21.06 20.88 -3.47
CA GLU A 434 -22.52 20.91 -3.31
C GLU A 434 -23.24 21.08 -4.65
N ASN A 435 -22.72 21.93 -5.53
CA ASN A 435 -23.41 22.36 -6.75
C ASN A 435 -22.81 21.78 -8.04
N GLY A 436 -21.67 21.09 -7.96
CA GLY A 436 -20.94 20.63 -9.15
C GLY A 436 -20.24 21.78 -9.89
N GLN A 437 -19.85 21.51 -11.14
CA GLN A 437 -19.12 22.48 -11.97
C GLN A 437 -20.02 23.68 -12.35
N PRO A 438 -19.44 24.88 -12.55
CA PRO A 438 -20.18 26.07 -12.96
C PRO A 438 -21.04 25.84 -14.20
N LEU A 439 -22.36 25.94 -14.06
CA LEU A 439 -23.31 25.88 -15.17
C LEU A 439 -23.62 27.30 -15.68
N ILE A 440 -23.41 27.51 -16.97
CA ILE A 440 -23.77 28.73 -17.68
C ILE A 440 -25.13 28.52 -18.33
N ASN A 441 -26.17 29.16 -17.78
CA ASN A 441 -27.55 29.01 -18.23
C ASN A 441 -28.30 30.34 -18.42
N VAL A 442 -27.64 31.46 -18.17
CA VAL A 442 -28.14 32.82 -18.39
C VAL A 442 -27.49 33.36 -19.65
N GLU A 443 -28.28 33.88 -20.59
CA GLU A 443 -27.79 34.44 -21.85
C GLU A 443 -27.05 35.77 -21.63
N GLY A 444 -26.07 36.05 -22.48
CA GLY A 444 -25.31 37.28 -22.46
C GLY A 444 -24.01 37.18 -23.25
N ALA A 445 -23.54 38.33 -23.74
CA ALA A 445 -22.28 38.46 -24.48
C ALA A 445 -21.03 38.62 -23.58
N ASN A 446 -21.25 38.85 -22.27
CA ASN A 446 -20.19 39.11 -21.30
C ASN A 446 -20.57 38.60 -19.91
N ILE A 447 -20.93 37.32 -19.83
CA ILE A 447 -21.18 36.65 -18.56
C ILE A 447 -19.84 36.54 -17.81
N THR A 448 -19.88 36.67 -16.48
CA THR A 448 -18.71 36.59 -15.62
C THR A 448 -18.74 35.32 -14.77
N LEU A 449 -17.58 34.71 -14.56
CA LEU A 449 -17.39 33.62 -13.61
C LEU A 449 -16.28 34.03 -12.63
N GLU A 450 -16.66 34.29 -11.39
CA GLU A 450 -15.69 34.48 -10.30
C GLU A 450 -15.47 33.16 -9.58
N TYR A 451 -14.22 32.83 -9.25
CA TYR A 451 -13.87 31.58 -8.58
C TYR A 451 -12.63 31.73 -7.69
N TRP A 452 -12.55 30.89 -6.66
CA TRP A 452 -11.40 30.77 -5.76
C TRP A 452 -11.46 29.44 -5.01
N SER A 453 -10.30 28.95 -4.56
CA SER A 453 -10.21 27.74 -3.75
C SER A 453 -9.62 27.99 -2.37
N VAL A 454 -9.94 27.09 -1.45
CA VAL A 454 -9.46 27.09 -0.06
C VAL A 454 -8.85 25.73 0.24
N ASP A 455 -7.68 25.70 0.88
CA ASP A 455 -7.03 24.45 1.31
C ASP A 455 -7.59 23.94 2.65
N ARG A 456 -7.04 22.83 3.16
CA ARG A 456 -7.44 22.26 4.46
C ARG A 456 -6.92 23.02 5.68
N GLN A 457 -6.14 24.08 5.47
CA GLN A 457 -5.59 24.97 6.51
C GLN A 457 -6.21 26.38 6.46
N ASN A 458 -7.23 26.57 5.62
CA ASN A 458 -7.93 27.83 5.37
C ASN A 458 -7.09 28.92 4.68
N ASN A 459 -6.04 28.56 3.95
CA ASN A 459 -5.41 29.49 3.00
C ASN A 459 -6.32 29.66 1.80
N ASN A 460 -6.63 30.93 1.48
CA ASN A 460 -7.56 31.28 0.41
C ASN A 460 -6.79 31.75 -0.81
N GLU A 461 -7.10 31.18 -1.96
CA GLU A 461 -6.70 31.74 -3.24
C GLU A 461 -7.33 33.13 -3.42
N PRO A 462 -6.62 34.12 -3.97
CA PRO A 462 -7.24 35.38 -4.38
C PRO A 462 -8.33 35.13 -5.42
N ASN A 463 -9.47 35.81 -5.29
CA ASN A 463 -10.58 35.69 -6.23
C ASN A 463 -10.12 35.97 -7.66
N GLN A 464 -10.36 34.99 -8.53
CA GLN A 464 -10.12 35.07 -9.96
C GLN A 464 -11.43 35.42 -10.67
N MET A 465 -11.34 36.10 -11.82
CA MET A 465 -12.50 36.51 -12.61
C MET A 465 -12.28 36.18 -14.08
N LEU A 466 -13.11 35.28 -14.62
CA LEU A 466 -13.26 35.07 -16.05
C LEU A 466 -14.41 35.94 -16.57
N THR A 467 -14.16 36.70 -17.63
CA THR A 467 -15.15 37.57 -18.30
C THR A 467 -15.29 37.18 -19.77
N GLY A 468 -16.30 37.72 -20.45
CA GLY A 468 -16.49 37.49 -21.88
C GLY A 468 -17.04 36.10 -22.19
N ILE A 469 -17.70 35.46 -21.23
CA ILE A 469 -18.41 34.20 -21.46
C ILE A 469 -19.67 34.52 -22.27
N LYS A 470 -19.89 33.73 -23.33
CA LYS A 470 -20.89 33.98 -24.37
C LYS A 470 -21.91 32.85 -24.45
N LEU A 471 -23.18 33.16 -24.17
CA LEU A 471 -24.31 32.25 -24.33
C LEU A 471 -25.47 33.01 -24.97
N ASP A 472 -26.02 32.46 -26.04
CA ASP A 472 -27.23 32.97 -26.66
C ASP A 472 -28.04 31.80 -27.21
N LYS A 473 -29.19 31.53 -26.60
CA LYS A 473 -30.12 30.44 -26.96
C LYS A 473 -31.29 30.97 -27.79
N THR A 474 -31.34 32.28 -28.04
CA THR A 474 -32.47 32.97 -28.63
C THR A 474 -32.19 33.17 -30.11
N ALA A 475 -33.08 32.66 -30.98
CA ALA A 475 -32.96 32.89 -32.41
C ALA A 475 -33.22 34.36 -32.78
N PRO A 476 -32.65 34.85 -33.90
CA PRO A 476 -32.95 36.19 -34.40
C PRO A 476 -34.45 36.41 -34.61
N ILE A 477 -34.89 37.65 -34.40
CA ILE A 477 -36.26 38.07 -34.67
C ILE A 477 -36.35 38.57 -36.12
N ASN A 478 -37.15 37.87 -36.91
CA ASN A 478 -37.48 38.24 -38.29
C ASN A 478 -38.69 39.17 -38.34
N GLY A 479 -38.56 40.29 -39.04
CA GLY A 479 -39.66 41.14 -39.46
C GLY A 479 -40.50 40.49 -40.57
N ILE A 480 -41.44 41.26 -41.14
CA ILE A 480 -42.27 40.78 -42.25
C ILE A 480 -41.49 40.96 -43.56
N PRO A 481 -41.24 39.89 -44.35
CA PRO A 481 -40.62 40.01 -45.66
C PRO A 481 -41.43 40.92 -46.58
N GLN A 482 -40.75 41.81 -47.31
CA GLN A 482 -41.32 42.66 -48.34
C GLN A 482 -40.60 42.41 -49.66
N HIS A 483 -41.29 42.58 -50.78
CA HIS A 483 -40.67 42.52 -52.10
C HIS A 483 -41.06 43.73 -52.94
N THR A 484 -40.15 44.17 -53.80
CA THR A 484 -40.36 45.28 -54.75
C THR A 484 -40.04 44.81 -56.16
N PRO A 485 -40.96 44.99 -57.14
CA PRO A 485 -42.30 45.56 -57.02
C PRO A 485 -43.25 44.75 -56.11
N GLN A 486 -44.17 45.42 -55.39
CA GLN A 486 -45.12 44.77 -54.48
C GLN A 486 -46.32 44.16 -55.21
N ASP A 487 -46.69 44.74 -56.35
CA ASP A 487 -47.80 44.32 -57.23
C ASP A 487 -47.24 43.68 -58.51
N GLU A 488 -47.87 43.88 -59.68
CA GLU A 488 -47.53 43.25 -60.98
C GLU A 488 -46.02 43.17 -61.24
N VAL A 489 -45.44 42.02 -60.93
CA VAL A 489 -44.04 41.71 -61.21
C VAL A 489 -43.90 41.37 -62.68
N MET A 490 -43.13 42.18 -63.39
CA MET A 490 -42.87 41.96 -64.81
C MET A 490 -41.87 40.82 -65.00
N SER A 491 -42.10 39.95 -65.99
CA SER A 491 -41.24 38.80 -66.28
C SER A 491 -39.82 39.15 -66.76
N ASP A 492 -39.56 40.41 -67.08
CA ASP A 492 -38.23 40.94 -67.43
C ASP A 492 -37.54 41.69 -66.28
N GLN A 493 -38.15 41.75 -65.10
CA GLN A 493 -37.64 42.49 -63.94
C GLN A 493 -37.13 41.58 -62.83
N GLU A 494 -36.02 41.97 -62.22
CA GLU A 494 -35.56 41.39 -60.95
C GLU A 494 -36.49 41.85 -59.80
N VAL A 495 -36.70 40.97 -58.81
CA VAL A 495 -37.48 41.29 -57.60
C VAL A 495 -36.53 41.43 -56.42
N GLU A 496 -36.50 42.61 -55.80
CA GLU A 496 -35.75 42.82 -54.57
C GLU A 496 -36.62 42.40 -53.37
N VAL A 497 -36.15 41.40 -52.62
CA VAL A 497 -36.76 40.96 -51.37
C VAL A 497 -35.97 41.56 -50.21
N SER A 498 -36.66 42.13 -49.23
CA SER A 498 -36.05 42.76 -48.06
C SER A 498 -36.77 42.39 -46.76
N MET A 499 -36.04 42.37 -45.64
CA MET A 499 -36.58 42.06 -44.32
C MET A 499 -35.74 42.73 -43.23
N GLU A 500 -36.39 43.22 -42.17
CA GLU A 500 -35.71 43.63 -40.95
C GLU A 500 -35.36 42.40 -40.11
N VAL A 501 -34.12 42.28 -39.63
CA VAL A 501 -33.67 41.18 -38.77
C VAL A 501 -32.91 41.76 -37.59
N THR A 502 -33.31 41.38 -36.38
CA THR A 502 -32.67 41.82 -35.14
C THR A 502 -32.25 40.65 -34.28
N ASP A 503 -31.12 40.80 -33.61
CA ASP A 503 -30.70 39.95 -32.50
C ASP A 503 -29.95 40.83 -31.49
N THR A 504 -30.30 40.71 -30.22
CA THR A 504 -29.80 41.62 -29.17
C THR A 504 -28.64 41.05 -28.36
N VAL A 505 -28.32 39.75 -28.48
CA VAL A 505 -27.32 39.09 -27.64
C VAL A 505 -26.09 38.74 -28.44
N SER A 506 -26.18 37.81 -29.39
CA SER A 506 -25.04 37.44 -30.25
C SER A 506 -24.96 38.26 -31.54
N GLY A 507 -26.05 38.88 -31.95
CA GLY A 507 -26.17 39.68 -33.17
C GLY A 507 -26.46 38.81 -34.40
N VAL A 508 -26.88 39.45 -35.49
CA VAL A 508 -27.21 38.73 -36.75
C VAL A 508 -25.93 38.42 -37.52
N LYS A 509 -25.66 37.14 -37.77
CA LYS A 509 -24.48 36.67 -38.51
C LYS A 509 -24.69 36.73 -40.02
N ASN A 510 -25.78 36.14 -40.51
CA ASN A 510 -26.16 36.18 -41.91
C ASN A 510 -27.66 35.93 -42.09
N VAL A 511 -28.19 36.32 -43.25
CA VAL A 511 -29.58 36.14 -43.63
C VAL A 511 -29.62 35.58 -45.05
N VAL A 512 -30.37 34.52 -45.26
CA VAL A 512 -30.46 33.78 -46.52
C VAL A 512 -31.88 33.84 -47.05
N LEU A 513 -32.03 34.32 -48.28
CA LEU A 513 -33.26 34.23 -49.04
C LEU A 513 -33.31 32.88 -49.74
N HIS A 514 -34.36 32.12 -49.50
CA HIS A 514 -34.67 30.89 -50.22
C HIS A 514 -35.82 31.16 -51.16
N TYR A 515 -35.69 30.95 -52.48
CA TYR A 515 -36.79 31.06 -53.43
C TYR A 515 -36.96 29.82 -54.30
N SER A 516 -38.17 29.62 -54.82
CA SER A 516 -38.55 28.46 -55.62
C SER A 516 -39.51 28.86 -56.73
N THR A 517 -39.23 28.41 -57.95
CA THR A 517 -40.08 28.57 -59.14
C THR A 517 -40.94 27.33 -59.43
N ASN A 518 -40.77 26.27 -58.63
CA ASN A 518 -41.39 24.95 -58.79
C ASN A 518 -42.32 24.61 -57.60
N ASN A 519 -43.12 25.58 -57.15
CA ASN A 519 -44.05 25.43 -56.03
C ASN A 519 -43.41 24.87 -54.75
N GLY A 520 -42.16 25.27 -54.45
CA GLY A 520 -41.46 24.86 -53.23
C GLY A 520 -40.81 23.47 -53.28
N SER A 521 -40.79 22.81 -54.45
CA SER A 521 -40.16 21.48 -54.62
C SER A 521 -38.63 21.54 -54.57
N THR A 522 -38.04 22.61 -55.08
CA THR A 522 -36.59 22.88 -55.09
C THR A 522 -36.37 24.35 -54.73
N TRP A 523 -35.39 24.62 -53.87
CA TRP A 523 -35.09 25.97 -53.39
C TRP A 523 -33.70 26.40 -53.84
N GLU A 524 -33.60 27.65 -54.26
CA GLU A 524 -32.36 28.35 -54.54
C GLU A 524 -32.06 29.34 -53.42
N ASP A 525 -30.80 29.36 -52.98
CA ASP A 525 -30.35 30.12 -51.82
C ASP A 525 -29.53 31.33 -52.27
N VAL A 526 -29.86 32.50 -51.72
CA VAL A 526 -29.17 33.76 -52.00
C VAL A 526 -28.85 34.45 -50.68
N ASP A 527 -27.58 34.71 -50.42
CA ASP A 527 -27.16 35.51 -49.27
C ASP A 527 -27.69 36.95 -49.40
N MET A 528 -28.39 37.41 -48.38
CA MET A 528 -28.87 38.78 -48.32
C MET A 528 -27.75 39.72 -47.88
N THR A 529 -27.80 40.95 -48.39
CA THR A 529 -26.86 42.02 -48.06
C THR A 529 -27.45 42.95 -47.00
N PHE A 530 -26.72 43.21 -45.92
CA PHE A 530 -27.09 44.21 -44.93
C PHE A 530 -27.09 45.62 -45.52
N LYS A 531 -28.18 46.36 -45.34
CA LYS A 531 -28.41 47.72 -45.87
C LYS A 531 -28.35 48.81 -44.81
N GLY A 532 -28.16 48.45 -43.54
CA GLY A 532 -28.23 49.37 -42.39
C GLY A 532 -29.60 49.35 -41.71
N SER A 533 -29.67 49.86 -40.48
CA SER A 533 -30.91 49.91 -39.67
C SER A 533 -31.65 48.55 -39.62
N ASN A 534 -30.91 47.46 -39.37
CA ASN A 534 -31.43 46.08 -39.31
C ASN A 534 -32.01 45.53 -40.63
N MET A 535 -31.96 46.26 -41.73
CA MET A 535 -32.51 45.83 -43.02
C MET A 535 -31.54 44.96 -43.81
N TRP A 536 -32.04 43.86 -44.35
CA TRP A 536 -31.32 42.96 -45.27
C TRP A 536 -32.08 42.88 -46.59
N SER A 537 -31.38 42.82 -47.74
CA SER A 537 -32.03 42.59 -49.04
C SER A 537 -31.24 41.69 -49.99
N ALA A 538 -31.95 40.95 -50.84
CA ALA A 538 -31.41 40.14 -51.95
C ALA A 538 -32.33 40.26 -53.16
N LYS A 539 -31.84 39.86 -54.34
CA LYS A 539 -32.62 39.89 -55.57
C LYS A 539 -32.93 38.48 -56.07
N ILE A 540 -34.16 38.29 -56.50
CA ILE A 540 -34.60 37.15 -57.31
C ILE A 540 -34.49 37.56 -58.78
N PRO A 541 -33.79 36.80 -59.64
CA PRO A 541 -33.69 37.08 -61.07
C PRO A 541 -35.06 37.12 -61.75
N ALA A 542 -35.14 37.79 -62.91
CA ALA A 542 -36.33 37.82 -63.75
C ALA A 542 -36.78 36.39 -64.12
N GLN A 543 -38.10 36.15 -64.12
CA GLN A 543 -38.71 34.83 -64.33
C GLN A 543 -39.68 34.84 -65.51
N GLU A 544 -39.79 33.71 -66.21
CA GLU A 544 -40.73 33.57 -67.32
C GLU A 544 -42.20 33.85 -66.88
N GLU A 545 -43.00 34.35 -67.82
CA GLU A 545 -44.41 34.66 -67.54
C GLU A 545 -45.18 33.45 -66.99
N GLY A 546 -46.02 33.70 -65.99
CA GLY A 546 -46.84 32.68 -65.34
C GLY A 546 -46.09 31.85 -64.30
N THR A 547 -44.79 32.08 -64.11
CA THR A 547 -43.99 31.42 -63.07
C THR A 547 -44.46 31.86 -61.69
N TRP A 548 -44.82 30.90 -60.86
CA TRP A 548 -45.09 31.11 -59.44
C TRP A 548 -43.78 31.08 -58.67
N VAL A 549 -43.44 32.21 -58.05
CA VAL A 549 -42.27 32.30 -57.18
C VAL A 549 -42.75 32.25 -55.73
N SER A 550 -42.28 31.24 -55.00
CA SER A 550 -42.41 31.15 -53.55
C SER A 550 -41.08 31.50 -52.91
N TYR A 551 -41.07 32.28 -51.83
CA TYR A 551 -39.85 32.61 -51.10
C TYR A 551 -40.05 32.58 -49.58
N LYS A 552 -38.97 32.29 -48.85
CA LYS A 552 -38.88 32.37 -47.39
C LYS A 552 -37.48 32.84 -47.01
N ILE A 553 -37.32 33.41 -45.83
CA ILE A 553 -36.04 33.95 -45.38
C ILE A 553 -35.62 33.25 -44.09
N THR A 554 -34.38 32.78 -44.03
CA THR A 554 -33.78 32.24 -42.80
C THR A 554 -32.69 33.17 -42.31
N SER A 555 -32.79 33.61 -41.07
CA SER A 555 -31.75 34.37 -40.36
C SER A 555 -30.96 33.45 -39.45
N TYR A 556 -29.69 33.76 -39.27
CA TYR A 556 -28.76 33.07 -38.37
C TYR A 556 -28.05 34.10 -37.50
N ASP A 557 -27.83 33.78 -36.23
CA ASP A 557 -27.04 34.59 -35.31
C ASP A 557 -25.59 34.08 -35.18
N TYR A 558 -24.78 34.72 -34.32
CA TYR A 558 -23.40 34.31 -34.07
C TYR A 558 -23.27 33.08 -33.15
N ALA A 559 -24.30 32.73 -32.39
CA ALA A 559 -24.34 31.52 -31.57
C ALA A 559 -24.81 30.26 -32.32
N GLY A 560 -25.30 30.43 -33.55
CA GLY A 560 -25.80 29.35 -34.40
C GLY A 560 -27.29 29.06 -34.22
N ASN A 561 -28.06 29.94 -33.58
CA ASN A 561 -29.52 29.87 -33.65
C ASN A 561 -30.00 30.39 -35.01
N SER A 562 -31.19 29.95 -35.40
CA SER A 562 -31.79 30.38 -36.67
C SER A 562 -33.31 30.49 -36.57
N GLN A 563 -33.87 31.36 -37.41
CA GLN A 563 -35.31 31.54 -37.55
C GLN A 563 -35.68 31.68 -39.02
N THR A 564 -36.68 30.92 -39.46
CA THR A 564 -37.19 30.96 -40.84
C THR A 564 -38.60 31.55 -40.86
N THR A 565 -38.87 32.46 -41.79
CA THR A 565 -40.22 33.01 -42.00
C THR A 565 -41.16 32.01 -42.67
N ASP A 566 -42.46 32.28 -42.60
CA ASP A 566 -43.44 31.63 -43.46
C ASP A 566 -43.16 31.90 -44.95
N THR A 567 -43.65 31.00 -45.80
CA THR A 567 -43.53 31.11 -47.25
C THR A 567 -44.46 32.19 -47.80
N SER A 568 -43.88 33.15 -48.52
CA SER A 568 -44.58 34.18 -49.29
C SER A 568 -44.57 33.84 -50.79
N MET A 569 -45.47 34.42 -51.59
CA MET A 569 -45.59 34.10 -53.03
C MET A 569 -45.99 35.28 -53.92
N PHE A 570 -45.50 35.28 -55.16
CA PHE A 570 -45.94 36.18 -56.25
C PHE A 570 -45.89 35.47 -57.62
N THR A 571 -46.45 36.10 -58.66
CA THR A 571 -46.47 35.56 -60.04
C THR A 571 -45.90 36.57 -61.03
N ALA A 572 -45.02 36.12 -61.95
CA ALA A 572 -44.49 36.95 -63.03
C ALA A 572 -45.51 37.15 -64.18
N LYS A 573 -45.63 38.36 -64.73
CA LYS A 573 -46.62 38.76 -65.76
C LYS A 573 -45.99 39.61 -66.88
N TYR A 574 -46.67 39.73 -68.03
CA TYR A 574 -46.37 40.74 -69.06
C TYR A 574 -47.46 41.82 -69.17
N TYR A 575 -47.08 43.01 -69.66
CA TYR A 575 -48.02 44.02 -70.14
C TYR A 575 -48.47 43.64 -71.54
N VAL A 576 -49.80 43.50 -71.73
CA VAL A 576 -50.38 43.54 -73.07
C VAL A 576 -50.37 45.01 -73.52
N VAL A 577 -49.51 45.39 -74.45
CA VAL A 577 -49.66 46.68 -75.13
C VAL A 577 -50.99 46.60 -75.89
N PRO A 578 -51.99 47.48 -75.65
CA PRO A 578 -53.20 47.45 -76.44
C PRO A 578 -52.82 47.71 -77.90
N GLU A 579 -52.89 46.68 -78.73
CA GLU A 579 -52.71 46.81 -80.17
C GLU A 579 -53.80 47.76 -80.69
N PHE A 580 -53.44 49.02 -80.95
CA PHE A 580 -54.31 49.88 -81.74
C PHE A 580 -54.36 49.31 -83.16
N SER A 581 -55.53 48.80 -83.56
CA SER A 581 -55.79 48.33 -84.92
C SER A 581 -55.24 49.34 -85.95
N SER A 582 -54.49 48.84 -86.92
CA SER A 582 -53.98 49.61 -88.06
C SER A 582 -55.07 50.39 -88.81
N ALA A 583 -56.35 50.03 -88.61
CA ALA A 583 -57.52 50.74 -89.12
C ALA A 583 -57.70 52.17 -88.54
N ILE A 584 -57.13 52.49 -87.37
CA ILE A 584 -57.23 53.83 -86.74
C ILE A 584 -56.01 54.71 -87.10
N VAL A 585 -54.85 54.10 -87.32
CA VAL A 585 -53.57 54.81 -87.54
C VAL A 585 -53.43 55.31 -88.98
N LEU A 586 -53.94 54.56 -89.97
CA LEU A 586 -53.82 54.91 -91.39
C LEU A 586 -54.69 56.11 -91.84
N PRO A 587 -55.96 56.26 -91.39
CA PRO A 587 -56.78 57.44 -91.74
C PRO A 587 -56.22 58.74 -91.13
N LEU A 588 -55.65 58.70 -89.92
CA LEU A 588 -55.09 59.88 -89.25
C LEU A 588 -53.83 60.41 -89.97
N LEU A 589 -52.97 59.53 -90.48
CA LEU A 589 -51.78 59.91 -91.25
C LEU A 589 -52.13 60.51 -92.63
N ILE A 590 -53.20 60.03 -93.29
CA ILE A 590 -53.67 60.59 -94.57
C ILE A 590 -54.31 61.99 -94.37
N ALA A 591 -55.06 62.18 -93.28
CA ALA A 591 -55.66 63.49 -92.96
C ALA A 591 -54.59 64.58 -92.71
N VAL A 592 -53.47 64.23 -92.06
CA VAL A 592 -52.34 65.14 -91.82
C VAL A 592 -51.57 65.45 -93.12
N ALA A 593 -51.44 64.49 -94.04
CA ALA A 593 -50.77 64.70 -95.32
C ALA A 593 -51.58 65.59 -96.30
N VAL A 594 -52.91 65.46 -96.32
CA VAL A 594 -53.80 66.29 -97.17
C VAL A 594 -53.88 67.73 -96.65
N ALA A 595 -53.90 67.93 -95.32
CA ALA A 595 -53.82 69.27 -94.72
C ALA A 595 -52.50 69.98 -95.08
N ALA A 596 -51.37 69.27 -95.04
CA ALA A 596 -50.06 69.83 -95.40
C ALA A 596 -49.95 70.23 -96.89
N PHE A 597 -50.59 69.50 -97.81
CA PHE A 597 -50.55 69.79 -99.24
C PHE A 597 -51.40 71.02 -99.63
N ILE A 598 -52.55 71.24 -98.96
CA ILE A 598 -53.42 72.41 -99.21
C ILE A 598 -52.76 73.71 -98.73
N THR A 599 -51.99 73.68 -97.63
CA THR A 599 -51.19 74.84 -97.18
C THR A 599 -50.05 75.22 -98.14
N LYS A 600 -49.44 74.26 -98.84
CA LYS A 600 -48.29 74.53 -99.74
C LYS A 600 -48.70 75.17 -101.08
N LYS A 601 -49.95 74.97 -101.54
CA LYS A 601 -50.44 75.53 -102.83
C LYS A 601 -50.94 76.99 -102.71
N ARG A 602 -51.30 77.47 -101.51
CA ARG A 602 -51.77 78.87 -101.28
C ARG A 602 -50.64 79.91 -101.10
N LEU A 603 -49.40 79.49 -100.87
CA LEU A 603 -48.26 80.40 -100.63
C LEU A 603 -47.46 80.81 -101.89
N LYS A 604 -47.74 80.25 -103.07
CA LYS A 604 -47.00 80.57 -104.32
C LYS A 604 -47.65 81.61 -105.26
N GLN A 605 -48.79 82.20 -104.88
CA GLN A 605 -49.52 83.18 -105.72
C GLN A 605 -49.50 84.64 -105.20
N LYS A 606 -48.68 84.98 -104.20
CA LYS A 606 -48.52 86.36 -103.71
C LYS A 606 -47.05 86.71 -103.47
N THR A 607 -46.37 87.16 -104.54
CA THR A 607 -45.04 87.86 -104.65
C THR A 607 -44.44 87.39 -105.98
N THR A 608 -44.27 88.16 -107.06
CA THR A 608 -43.81 89.54 -107.23
C THR A 608 -44.27 90.11 -108.58
N HIS A 609 -44.37 91.44 -108.62
CA HIS A 609 -44.29 92.29 -109.81
C HIS A 609 -42.98 92.09 -110.59
#